data_AF-A0A942RXS1-F1
#
_entry.id   AF-A0A942RXS1-F1
#
_cell.length_a   1.000
_cell.length_b   1.000
_cell.length_c   1.000
_cell.angle_alpha   90.00
_cell.angle_beta   90.00
_cell.angle_gamma   90.00
#
_symmetry.space_group_name_H-M   'P 1'
#
loop_
_entity.id
_entity.type
_entity.pdbx_description
1 polymer ?
#
loop_
_entity_poly.entity_id
_entity_poly.type
_entity_poly.pdbx_seq_one_letter_code
_entity_poly.pdbx_strand_id
1 'polypeptide(L)'
;MKEKTLDRDDFNVAQRFVCHIGPVISALNGIAEELEYDFSDDDAFVKIVVFQKWLESEIEKHQSVLDRAPRPFIDQPDDAISAAVAKVEKLKNEIFLHEWALENLSNIHGANIELLMHKGFSLFEIQGILPDEGNQYTPHFDAIRVLKPELEKIEQFVAGGSENFELLSGTSLAHLTPATELVE
;
A
#
# COMPACT_ATOMS: atom_id res chain seq x y z
N MET A 1 -4.32 41.88 1.43
CA MET A 1 -4.80 40.51 1.68
C MET A 1 -3.59 39.69 2.08
N LYS A 2 -3.59 39.07 3.27
CA LYS A 2 -2.50 38.15 3.65
C LYS A 2 -2.74 36.83 2.92
N GLU A 3 -1.84 36.46 2.02
CA GLU A 3 -1.80 35.10 1.47
C GLU A 3 -1.65 34.15 2.65
N LYS A 4 -2.65 33.28 2.82
CA LYS A 4 -2.61 32.20 3.80
C LYS A 4 -1.63 31.18 3.19
N THR A 5 -0.38 31.20 3.64
CA THR A 5 0.58 30.13 3.36
C THR A 5 -0.11 28.82 3.71
N LEU A 6 -0.29 27.94 2.71
CA LEU A 6 -0.89 26.63 2.88
C LEU A 6 -0.10 25.91 3.98
N ASP A 7 -0.80 25.42 5.01
CA ASP A 7 -0.12 24.71 6.11
C ASP A 7 0.50 23.42 5.56
N ARG A 8 1.69 23.07 6.02
CA ARG A 8 2.41 21.86 5.57
C ARG A 8 1.59 20.60 5.87
N ASP A 9 0.80 20.66 6.93
CA ASP A 9 -0.13 19.59 7.32
C ASP A 9 -1.30 19.47 6.33
N ASP A 10 -1.84 20.59 5.82
CA ASP A 10 -2.91 20.59 4.82
C ASP A 10 -2.43 19.99 3.48
N PHE A 11 -1.18 20.26 3.11
CA PHE A 11 -0.56 19.69 1.90
C PHE A 11 -0.36 18.18 2.01
N ASN A 12 0.19 17.72 3.14
CA ASN A 12 0.44 16.29 3.37
C ASN A 12 -0.88 15.49 3.44
N VAL A 13 -1.92 16.06 4.04
CA VAL A 13 -3.27 15.47 4.07
C VAL A 13 -3.83 15.37 2.65
N ALA A 14 -3.73 16.44 1.86
CA ALA A 14 -4.20 16.43 0.46
C ALA A 14 -3.45 15.41 -0.40
N GLN A 15 -2.13 15.32 -0.26
CA GLN A 15 -1.31 14.38 -1.02
C GLN A 15 -1.65 12.93 -0.66
N ARG A 16 -1.75 12.60 0.63
CA ARG A 16 -2.19 11.27 1.09
C ARG A 16 -3.61 10.94 0.62
N PHE A 17 -4.51 11.90 0.69
CA PHE A 17 -5.90 11.70 0.27
C PHE A 17 -5.99 11.38 -1.23
N VAL A 18 -5.36 12.18 -2.10
CA VAL A 18 -5.33 11.93 -3.54
C VAL A 18 -4.66 10.60 -3.88
N CYS A 19 -3.50 10.30 -3.25
CA CYS A 19 -2.74 9.08 -3.54
C CYS A 19 -3.45 7.79 -3.12
N HIS A 20 -4.22 7.80 -2.03
CA HIS A 20 -4.86 6.59 -1.49
C HIS A 20 -6.33 6.43 -1.89
N ILE A 21 -7.05 7.52 -2.21
CA ILE A 21 -8.48 7.45 -2.55
C ILE A 21 -8.70 7.14 -4.04
N GLY A 22 -7.77 7.48 -4.94
CA GLY A 22 -7.89 7.17 -6.38
C GLY A 22 -8.11 5.67 -6.69
N PRO A 23 -7.31 4.75 -6.11
CA PRO A 23 -7.55 3.31 -6.23
C PRO A 23 -8.88 2.85 -5.62
N VAL A 24 -9.33 3.49 -4.53
CA VAL A 24 -10.62 3.19 -3.87
C VAL A 24 -11.80 3.55 -4.77
N ILE A 25 -11.76 4.69 -5.48
CA ILE A 25 -12.78 5.05 -6.47
C ILE A 25 -12.80 4.03 -7.61
N SER A 26 -11.64 3.60 -8.08
CA SER A 26 -11.52 2.59 -9.14
C SER A 26 -12.10 1.23 -8.71
N ALA A 27 -11.85 0.80 -7.47
CA ALA A 27 -12.44 -0.42 -6.91
C ALA A 27 -13.96 -0.31 -6.72
N LEU A 28 -14.45 0.84 -6.24
CA LEU A 28 -15.88 1.10 -6.12
C LEU A 28 -16.58 1.07 -7.49
N ASN A 29 -15.93 1.57 -8.56
CA ASN A 29 -16.49 1.53 -9.91
C ASN A 29 -16.72 0.08 -10.38
N GLY A 30 -15.75 -0.81 -10.14
CA GLY A 30 -15.92 -2.24 -10.44
C GLY A 30 -17.10 -2.86 -9.67
N ILE A 31 -17.24 -2.54 -8.39
CA ILE A 31 -18.37 -3.04 -7.56
C ILE A 31 -19.71 -2.49 -8.06
N ALA A 32 -19.76 -1.21 -8.45
CA ALA A 32 -20.97 -0.58 -8.98
C ALA A 32 -21.39 -1.20 -10.32
N GLU A 33 -20.44 -1.46 -11.22
CA GLU A 33 -20.68 -2.12 -12.51
C GLU A 33 -21.20 -3.57 -12.33
N GLU A 34 -20.65 -4.32 -11.38
CA GLU A 34 -21.13 -5.67 -11.06
C GLU A 34 -22.55 -5.67 -10.45
N LEU A 35 -22.87 -4.67 -9.62
CA LEU A 35 -24.20 -4.52 -9.02
C LEU A 35 -25.27 -4.09 -10.05
N GLU A 36 -24.91 -3.29 -11.05
CA GLU A 36 -25.80 -2.91 -12.16
C GLU A 36 -26.21 -4.13 -13.01
N TYR A 37 -25.36 -5.16 -13.07
CA TYR A 37 -25.57 -6.34 -13.91
C TYR A 37 -26.40 -7.46 -13.26
N ASP A 38 -26.36 -7.61 -11.94
CA ASP A 38 -26.83 -8.85 -11.27
C ASP A 38 -27.98 -8.68 -10.25
N PHE A 39 -28.37 -7.47 -9.84
CA PHE A 39 -29.45 -7.31 -8.83
C PHE A 39 -30.37 -6.09 -9.04
N SER A 40 -31.66 -6.28 -8.79
CA SER A 40 -32.71 -5.25 -8.72
C SER A 40 -32.64 -4.38 -7.46
N ASP A 41 -31.47 -4.27 -6.82
CA ASP A 41 -31.30 -3.55 -5.55
C ASP A 41 -30.83 -2.11 -5.81
N ASP A 42 -31.76 -1.33 -6.36
CA ASP A 42 -31.58 0.09 -6.73
C ASP A 42 -30.98 0.93 -5.58
N ASP A 43 -31.28 0.59 -4.31
CA ASP A 43 -30.86 1.39 -3.16
C ASP A 43 -29.37 1.22 -2.83
N ALA A 44 -28.81 0.02 -2.98
CA ALA A 44 -27.39 -0.24 -2.74
C ALA A 44 -26.51 0.39 -3.83
N PHE A 45 -26.92 0.24 -5.09
CA PHE A 45 -26.27 0.88 -6.23
C PHE A 45 -26.27 2.41 -6.10
N VAL A 46 -27.42 3.02 -5.80
CA VAL A 46 -27.54 4.48 -5.61
C VAL A 46 -26.63 4.97 -4.49
N LYS A 47 -26.53 4.25 -3.36
CA LYS A 47 -25.65 4.63 -2.24
C LYS A 47 -24.18 4.58 -2.62
N ILE A 48 -23.75 3.57 -3.36
CA ILE A 48 -22.36 3.47 -3.84
C ILE A 48 -22.05 4.60 -4.82
N VAL A 49 -22.94 4.89 -5.77
CA VAL A 49 -22.77 5.98 -6.74
C VAL A 49 -22.72 7.36 -6.07
N VAL A 50 -23.57 7.60 -5.06
CA VAL A 50 -23.54 8.86 -4.29
C VAL A 50 -22.24 8.98 -3.50
N PHE A 51 -21.77 7.88 -2.89
CA PHE A 51 -20.51 7.88 -2.16
C PHE A 51 -19.30 8.08 -3.07
N GLN A 52 -19.28 7.47 -4.26
CA GLN A 52 -18.26 7.70 -5.29
C GLN A 52 -18.19 9.17 -5.69
N LYS A 53 -19.32 9.79 -6.05
CA LYS A 53 -19.37 11.21 -6.41
C LYS A 53 -18.88 12.12 -5.28
N TRP A 54 -19.17 11.76 -4.03
CA TRP A 54 -18.65 12.48 -2.89
C TRP A 54 -17.13 12.33 -2.77
N LEU A 55 -16.58 11.12 -2.95
CA LEU A 55 -15.13 10.88 -2.96
C LEU A 55 -14.43 11.61 -4.11
N GLU A 56 -15.00 11.62 -5.32
CA GLU A 56 -14.50 12.38 -6.46
C GLU A 56 -14.45 13.88 -6.17
N SER A 57 -15.52 14.43 -5.58
CA SER A 57 -15.55 15.84 -5.18
C SER A 57 -14.52 16.18 -4.10
N GLU A 58 -14.26 15.26 -3.17
CA GLU A 58 -13.18 15.44 -2.19
C GLU A 58 -11.81 15.34 -2.84
N ILE A 59 -11.58 14.44 -3.80
CA ILE A 59 -10.32 14.40 -4.57
C ILE A 59 -10.10 15.73 -5.29
N GLU A 60 -11.10 16.27 -5.99
CA GLU A 60 -10.97 17.55 -6.70
C GLU A 60 -10.60 18.70 -5.76
N LYS A 61 -11.18 18.74 -4.55
CA LYS A 61 -10.84 19.74 -3.53
C LYS A 61 -9.39 19.59 -3.08
N HIS A 62 -8.95 18.38 -2.76
CA HIS A 62 -7.57 18.14 -2.32
C HIS A 62 -6.56 18.34 -3.46
N GLN A 63 -6.90 17.99 -4.69
CA GLN A 63 -6.11 18.29 -5.88
C GLN A 63 -5.96 19.81 -6.09
N SER A 64 -7.04 20.58 -5.91
CA SER A 64 -6.98 22.05 -6.01
C SER A 64 -6.10 22.68 -4.94
N VAL A 65 -5.92 22.01 -3.79
CA VAL A 65 -5.00 22.41 -2.72
C VAL A 65 -3.55 22.12 -3.12
N LEU A 66 -3.30 20.95 -3.73
CA LEU A 66 -1.99 20.58 -4.28
C LEU A 66 -1.57 21.51 -5.43
N ASP A 67 -2.50 21.83 -6.34
CA ASP A 67 -2.24 22.70 -7.50
C ASP A 67 -1.89 24.14 -7.11
N ARG A 68 -2.27 24.56 -5.89
CA ARG A 68 -1.95 25.89 -5.32
C ARG A 68 -0.64 25.91 -4.55
N ALA A 69 -0.05 24.75 -4.26
CA ALA A 69 1.24 24.71 -3.60
C ALA A 69 2.34 25.12 -4.60
N PRO A 70 3.31 25.94 -4.18
CA PRO A 70 4.49 26.21 -5.01
C PRO A 70 5.19 24.86 -5.26
N ARG A 71 5.20 24.42 -6.53
CA ARG A 71 5.89 23.18 -6.92
C ARG A 71 7.36 23.28 -6.48
N PRO A 72 7.85 22.39 -5.60
CA PRO A 72 9.25 22.41 -5.22
C PRO A 72 10.07 21.95 -6.43
N PHE A 73 10.74 22.92 -7.06
CA PHE A 73 11.75 22.78 -8.11
C PHE A 73 11.36 22.09 -9.43
N ILE A 74 11.94 22.61 -10.50
CA ILE A 74 11.59 22.39 -11.91
C ILE A 74 12.04 21.02 -12.46
N ASP A 75 12.64 20.15 -11.66
CA ASP A 75 13.27 18.90 -12.15
C ASP A 75 12.71 17.60 -11.53
N GLN A 76 11.49 17.62 -10.98
CA GLN A 76 10.76 16.37 -10.74
C GLN A 76 9.96 16.02 -12.01
N PRO A 77 10.18 14.85 -12.64
CA PRO A 77 9.22 14.36 -13.61
C PRO A 77 7.90 14.15 -12.87
N ASP A 78 6.80 14.73 -13.38
CA ASP A 78 5.43 14.58 -12.82
C ASP A 78 5.05 13.10 -12.60
N ASP A 79 5.77 12.17 -13.26
CA ASP A 79 5.64 10.72 -13.14
C ASP A 79 6.23 10.11 -11.84
N ALA A 80 7.10 10.81 -11.11
CA ALA A 80 7.82 10.24 -9.95
C ALA A 80 6.90 9.93 -8.76
N ILE A 81 5.95 10.82 -8.47
CA ILE A 81 4.97 10.62 -7.38
C ILE A 81 3.99 9.50 -7.78
N SER A 82 3.46 9.54 -9.01
CA SER A 82 2.58 8.49 -9.52
C SER A 82 3.25 7.11 -9.54
N ALA A 83 4.53 7.04 -9.93
CA ALA A 83 5.32 5.81 -9.90
C ALA A 83 5.57 5.33 -8.46
N ALA A 84 5.84 6.25 -7.52
CA ALA A 84 5.99 5.92 -6.11
C ALA A 84 4.70 5.36 -5.50
N VAL A 85 3.54 5.96 -5.81
CA VAL A 85 2.23 5.48 -5.37
C VAL A 85 1.91 4.09 -5.92
N ALA A 86 2.11 3.87 -7.23
CA ALA A 86 1.91 2.55 -7.82
C ALA A 86 2.81 1.49 -7.18
N LYS A 87 4.04 1.86 -6.82
CA LYS A 87 4.99 0.99 -6.12
C LYS A 87 4.58 0.70 -4.68
N VAL A 88 4.02 1.68 -3.95
CA VAL A 88 3.45 1.49 -2.59
C VAL A 88 2.37 0.41 -2.62
N GLU A 89 1.41 0.52 -3.54
CA GLU A 89 0.32 -0.45 -3.66
C GLU A 89 0.84 -1.85 -4.01
N LYS A 90 1.81 -1.94 -4.94
CA LYS A 90 2.46 -3.21 -5.27
C LYS A 90 3.14 -3.85 -4.05
N LEU A 91 3.91 -3.08 -3.29
CA LEU A 91 4.62 -3.58 -2.10
C LEU A 91 3.65 -4.02 -0.99
N LYS A 92 2.56 -3.27 -0.78
CA LYS A 92 1.50 -3.66 0.17
C LYS A 92 0.89 -5.00 -0.18
N ASN A 93 0.55 -5.20 -1.45
CA ASN A 93 0.00 -6.47 -1.95
C ASN A 93 1.01 -7.61 -1.79
N GLU A 94 2.28 -7.39 -2.08
CA GLU A 94 3.34 -8.40 -1.94
C GLU A 94 3.54 -8.80 -0.46
N ILE A 95 3.61 -7.81 0.44
CA ILE A 95 3.68 -8.05 1.89
C ILE A 95 2.47 -8.84 2.37
N PHE A 96 1.27 -8.43 1.95
CA PHE A 96 0.02 -9.13 2.29
C PHE A 96 0.06 -10.60 1.85
N LEU A 97 0.51 -10.90 0.64
CA LEU A 97 0.62 -12.27 0.15
C LEU A 97 1.59 -13.12 0.99
N HIS A 98 2.72 -12.54 1.42
CA HIS A 98 3.64 -13.24 2.31
C HIS A 98 3.06 -13.45 3.71
N GLU A 99 2.38 -12.45 4.28
CA GLU A 99 1.72 -12.56 5.58
C GLU A 99 0.57 -13.60 5.55
N TRP A 100 -0.24 -13.58 4.50
CA TRP A 100 -1.29 -14.56 4.26
C TRP A 100 -0.72 -15.98 4.09
N ALA A 101 0.39 -16.13 3.37
CA ALA A 101 1.04 -17.43 3.23
C ALA A 101 1.56 -17.97 4.58
N LEU A 102 2.19 -17.12 5.41
CA LEU A 102 2.63 -17.48 6.76
C LEU A 102 1.44 -17.93 7.64
N GLU A 103 0.33 -17.20 7.59
CA GLU A 103 -0.89 -17.56 8.33
C GLU A 103 -1.46 -18.91 7.88
N ASN A 104 -1.56 -19.15 6.57
CA ASN A 104 -2.06 -20.42 6.06
C ASN A 104 -1.16 -21.61 6.39
N LEU A 105 0.15 -21.44 6.28
CA LEU A 105 1.11 -22.48 6.69
C LEU A 105 0.93 -22.81 8.18
N SER A 106 0.81 -21.79 9.03
CA SER A 106 0.57 -21.97 10.47
C SER A 106 -0.75 -22.69 10.75
N ASN A 107 -1.81 -22.34 10.03
CA ASN A 107 -3.13 -22.96 10.19
C ASN A 107 -3.12 -24.43 9.73
N ILE A 108 -2.48 -24.73 8.61
CA ILE A 108 -2.31 -26.10 8.10
C ILE A 108 -1.51 -26.94 9.10
N HIS A 109 -0.42 -26.39 9.64
CA HIS A 109 0.38 -27.06 10.65
C HIS A 109 -0.42 -27.37 11.91
N GLY A 110 -1.12 -26.36 12.44
CA GLY A 110 -1.98 -26.50 13.62
C GLY A 110 -3.05 -27.58 13.42
N ALA A 111 -3.75 -27.56 12.29
CA ALA A 111 -4.75 -28.57 11.95
C ALA A 111 -4.16 -29.99 11.86
N ASN A 112 -2.95 -30.13 11.31
CA ASN A 112 -2.26 -31.41 11.24
C ASN A 112 -1.84 -31.92 12.62
N ILE A 113 -1.34 -31.04 13.49
CA ILE A 113 -1.04 -31.38 14.89
C ILE A 113 -2.31 -31.86 15.60
N GLU A 114 -3.39 -31.08 15.53
CA GLU A 114 -4.67 -31.42 16.18
C GLU A 114 -5.20 -32.78 15.69
N LEU A 115 -5.16 -33.02 14.38
CA LEU A 115 -5.60 -34.28 13.79
C LEU A 115 -4.78 -35.49 14.31
N LEU A 116 -3.46 -35.34 14.44
CA LEU A 116 -2.60 -36.40 14.95
C LEU A 116 -2.78 -36.60 16.46
N MET A 117 -2.98 -35.53 17.22
CA MET A 117 -3.31 -35.62 18.65
C MET A 117 -4.65 -36.35 18.84
N HIS A 118 -5.66 -36.06 18.02
CA HIS A 118 -6.95 -36.78 18.04
C HIS A 118 -6.82 -38.27 17.70
N LYS A 119 -5.80 -38.65 16.92
CA LYS A 119 -5.46 -40.05 16.61
C LYS A 119 -4.64 -40.73 17.72
N GLY A 120 -4.33 -40.02 18.81
CA GLY A 120 -3.63 -40.56 19.98
C GLY A 120 -2.11 -40.45 19.92
N PHE A 121 -1.55 -39.74 18.94
CA PHE A 121 -0.11 -39.49 18.90
C PHE A 121 0.29 -38.45 19.96
N SER A 122 1.42 -38.69 20.62
CA SER A 122 2.05 -37.72 21.50
C SER A 122 2.76 -36.63 20.70
N LEU A 123 2.96 -35.46 21.31
CA LEU A 123 3.64 -34.33 20.66
C LEU A 123 5.05 -34.69 20.17
N PHE A 124 5.74 -35.56 20.90
CA PHE A 124 7.06 -36.07 20.51
C PHE A 124 7.02 -36.92 19.24
N GLU A 125 6.01 -37.79 19.09
CA GLU A 125 5.83 -38.59 17.88
C GLU A 125 5.43 -37.72 16.69
N ILE A 126 4.59 -36.70 16.93
CA ILE A 126 4.16 -35.74 15.90
C ILE A 126 5.36 -34.97 15.33
N GLN A 127 6.31 -34.54 16.16
CA GLN A 127 7.55 -33.89 15.71
C GLN A 127 8.42 -34.79 14.82
N GLY A 128 8.30 -36.11 14.95
CA GLY A 128 8.96 -37.07 14.06
C GLY A 128 8.20 -37.37 12.76
N ILE A 129 6.92 -36.98 12.69
CA ILE A 129 6.02 -37.23 11.55
C ILE A 129 5.90 -35.99 10.66
N LEU A 130 5.67 -34.83 11.28
CA LEU A 130 5.56 -33.56 10.58
C LEU A 130 6.96 -32.98 10.34
N PRO A 131 7.30 -32.60 9.10
CA PRO A 131 8.60 -32.00 8.80
C PRO A 131 8.76 -30.65 9.51
N ASP A 132 10.00 -30.25 9.77
CA ASP A 132 10.31 -28.91 10.23
C ASP A 132 9.93 -27.90 9.15
N GLU A 133 8.94 -27.08 9.46
CA GLU A 133 8.38 -26.08 8.55
C GLU A 133 9.24 -24.82 8.46
N GLY A 134 10.31 -24.70 9.25
CA GLY A 134 11.24 -23.58 9.18
C GLY A 134 11.69 -23.28 7.75
N ASN A 135 11.92 -24.31 6.92
CA ASN A 135 12.28 -24.14 5.51
C ASN A 135 11.18 -23.52 4.65
N GLN A 136 9.91 -23.68 5.03
CA GLN A 136 8.75 -23.15 4.33
C GLN A 136 8.43 -21.73 4.81
N TYR A 137 8.59 -21.43 6.10
CA TYR A 137 8.37 -20.09 6.65
C TYR A 137 9.50 -19.09 6.30
N THR A 138 10.76 -19.54 6.33
CA THR A 138 11.93 -18.65 6.20
C THR A 138 11.89 -17.73 4.97
N PRO A 139 11.56 -18.21 3.75
CA PRO A 139 11.50 -17.33 2.58
C PRO A 139 10.49 -16.18 2.71
N HIS A 140 9.34 -16.41 3.36
CA HIS A 140 8.32 -15.37 3.54
C HIS A 140 8.74 -14.35 4.60
N PHE A 141 9.37 -14.79 5.70
CA PHE A 141 9.94 -13.89 6.69
C PHE A 141 11.05 -13.01 6.11
N ASP A 142 11.94 -13.59 5.32
CA ASP A 142 13.02 -12.84 4.66
C ASP A 142 12.47 -11.82 3.66
N ALA A 143 11.46 -12.18 2.87
CA ALA A 143 10.80 -11.24 1.96
C ALA A 143 10.16 -10.07 2.72
N ILE A 144 9.36 -10.34 3.76
CA ILE A 144 8.73 -9.29 4.58
C ILE A 144 9.78 -8.36 5.22
N ARG A 145 10.90 -8.92 5.70
CA ARG A 145 12.00 -8.16 6.32
C ARG A 145 12.63 -7.14 5.36
N VAL A 146 12.61 -7.42 4.05
CA VAL A 146 13.12 -6.51 3.02
C VAL A 146 12.04 -5.54 2.55
N LEU A 147 10.82 -6.03 2.32
CA LEU A 147 9.73 -5.26 1.73
C LEU A 147 9.18 -4.18 2.67
N LYS A 148 9.07 -4.45 3.99
CA LYS A 148 8.54 -3.47 4.96
C LYS A 148 9.40 -2.19 5.04
N PRO A 149 10.73 -2.27 5.19
CA PRO A 149 11.58 -1.08 5.14
C PRO A 149 11.55 -0.35 3.79
N GLU A 150 11.43 -1.06 2.66
CA GLU A 150 11.28 -0.42 1.34
C GLU A 150 9.97 0.37 1.25
N LEU A 151 8.87 -0.23 1.72
CA LEU A 151 7.56 0.42 1.76
C LEU A 151 7.58 1.70 2.60
N GLU A 152 8.15 1.64 3.81
CA GLU A 152 8.22 2.78 4.72
C GLU A 152 8.97 3.97 4.10
N LYS A 153 10.09 3.71 3.42
CA LYS A 153 10.86 4.75 2.72
C LYS A 153 10.07 5.45 1.62
N ILE A 154 9.34 4.67 0.81
CA ILE A 154 8.56 5.21 -0.29
C ILE A 154 7.32 5.96 0.24
N GLU A 155 6.68 5.48 1.32
CA GLU A 155 5.58 6.19 1.97
C GLU A 155 6.04 7.52 2.59
N GLN A 156 7.24 7.57 3.19
CA GLN A 156 7.83 8.83 3.68
C GLN A 156 8.12 9.83 2.55
N PHE A 157 8.56 9.34 1.39
CA PHE A 157 8.74 10.14 0.18
C PHE A 157 7.42 10.71 -0.33
N VAL A 158 6.37 9.87 -0.44
CA VAL A 158 5.03 10.29 -0.89
C VAL A 158 4.36 11.25 0.10
N ALA A 159 4.62 11.13 1.39
CA ALA A 159 3.98 11.96 2.41
C ALA A 159 4.59 13.37 2.58
N GLY A 160 5.50 13.82 1.71
CA GLY A 160 6.16 15.13 1.84
C GLY A 160 7.03 15.26 3.10
N GLY A 161 7.38 14.12 3.72
CA GLY A 161 8.13 14.05 4.97
C GLY A 161 9.56 14.55 4.81
N SER A 162 10.13 14.47 3.61
CA SER A 162 11.38 15.14 3.26
C SER A 162 11.48 15.37 1.76
N GLU A 163 12.08 16.49 1.37
CA GLU A 163 12.62 16.71 0.00
C GLU A 163 13.90 15.87 -0.25
N ASN A 164 14.26 15.00 0.70
CA ASN A 164 15.50 14.23 0.63
C ASN A 164 15.31 12.94 -0.16
N PHE A 165 15.61 13.01 -1.45
CA PHE A 165 15.61 11.87 -2.37
C PHE A 165 16.59 10.77 -1.97
N GLU A 166 17.53 11.03 -1.05
CA GLU A 166 18.35 9.99 -0.42
C GLU A 166 17.50 8.93 0.29
N LEU A 167 16.25 9.21 0.67
CA LEU A 167 15.32 8.19 1.17
C LEU A 167 15.01 7.09 0.14
N LEU A 168 15.10 7.41 -1.16
CA LEU A 168 14.97 6.42 -2.23
C LEU A 168 16.25 5.59 -2.41
N SER A 169 17.35 5.91 -1.72
CA SER A 169 18.59 5.13 -1.78
C SER A 169 18.37 3.69 -1.28
N GLY A 170 18.83 2.74 -2.10
CA GLY A 170 18.61 1.32 -1.88
C GLY A 170 17.20 0.83 -2.24
N THR A 171 16.34 1.68 -2.82
CA THR A 171 15.07 1.26 -3.42
C THR A 171 15.21 1.13 -4.94
N SER A 172 14.29 0.42 -5.57
CA SER A 172 14.21 0.35 -7.04
C SER A 172 14.00 1.71 -7.72
N LEU A 173 13.53 2.73 -6.99
CA LEU A 173 13.29 4.10 -7.48
C LEU A 173 14.51 5.03 -7.32
N ALA A 174 15.64 4.53 -6.80
CA ALA A 174 16.86 5.32 -6.63
C ALA A 174 17.38 5.96 -7.94
N HIS A 175 17.07 5.39 -9.11
CA HIS A 175 17.50 5.93 -10.40
C HIS A 175 16.74 7.20 -10.82
N LEU A 176 15.65 7.54 -10.12
CA LEU A 176 14.86 8.75 -10.34
C LEU A 176 15.34 9.92 -9.48
N THR A 177 16.33 9.72 -8.60
CA THR A 177 16.95 10.83 -7.87
C THR A 177 17.74 11.69 -8.86
N PRO A 178 17.58 13.02 -8.87
CA PRO A 178 18.49 13.87 -9.62
C PRO A 178 19.92 13.58 -9.17
N ALA A 179 20.82 13.33 -10.13
CA ALA A 179 22.22 13.13 -9.83
C ALA A 179 22.69 14.34 -9.02
N THR A 180 23.07 14.11 -7.77
CA THR A 180 23.71 15.14 -6.96
C THR A 180 25.04 15.41 -7.65
N GLU A 181 25.08 16.38 -8.56
CA GLU A 181 26.34 16.90 -9.06
C GLU A 181 27.09 17.42 -7.84
N LEU A 182 28.11 16.67 -7.45
CA LEU A 182 29.10 17.07 -6.46
C LEU A 182 29.66 18.41 -6.93
N VAL A 183 29.20 19.48 -6.28
CA VAL A 183 29.86 20.78 -6.36
C VAL A 183 31.18 20.65 -5.62
N GLU A 184 32.26 20.42 -6.38
CA GLU A 184 33.63 20.82 -6.02
C GLU A 184 34.15 21.84 -7.03
#